data_AF-A0A0J0YP92-F1
#
_entry.id   AF-A0A0J0YP92-F1
#
_cell.length_a   1.000
_cell.length_b   1.000
_cell.length_c   1.000
_cell.angle_alpha   90.00
_cell.angle_beta   90.00
_cell.angle_gamma   90.00
#
_symmetry.space_group_name_H-M   'P 1'
#
loop_
_entity.id
_entity.type
_entity.pdbx_description
1 polymer ?
#
loop_
_entity_poly.entity_id
_entity_poly.type
_entity_poly.pdbx_seq_one_letter_code
_entity_poly.pdbx_strand_id
1 'polypeptide(L)'
;IDTQAPGAPTVEIKDGGDGYVNGEEAKGGVEVLITPPKDAKPGDVLEVDYDGDGKPDFTKELTPEDIAGGVTVTVPEDKIPTDGPLEVSATVT
;
A
#
# COMPACT_ATOMS: atom_id res chain seq x y z
N ILE A 1 -11.45 -13.62 19.15
CA ILE A 1 -10.10 -13.37 18.63
C ILE A 1 -10.03 -13.99 17.25
N ASP A 2 -9.68 -13.21 16.24
CA ASP A 2 -9.29 -13.78 14.96
C ASP A 2 -7.96 -14.52 15.14
N THR A 3 -7.79 -15.67 14.50
CA THR A 3 -6.58 -16.51 14.63
C THR A 3 -6.02 -16.92 13.28
N GLN A 4 -6.64 -16.43 12.19
CA GLN A 4 -6.20 -16.67 10.84
C GLN A 4 -5.55 -15.38 10.35
N ALA A 5 -4.25 -15.45 10.00
CA ALA A 5 -3.61 -14.34 9.31
C ALA A 5 -4.37 -14.10 8.00
N PRO A 6 -4.85 -12.87 7.74
CA PRO A 6 -5.49 -12.55 6.49
C PRO A 6 -4.56 -12.83 5.31
N GLY A 7 -5.13 -13.09 4.13
CA GLY A 7 -4.37 -13.22 2.89
C GLY A 7 -3.54 -11.98 2.57
N ALA A 8 -2.62 -12.09 1.61
CA ALA A 8 -1.90 -10.92 1.13
C ALA A 8 -2.89 -9.92 0.49
N PRO A 9 -2.87 -8.64 0.88
CA PRO A 9 -3.62 -7.60 0.17
C PRO A 9 -3.08 -7.43 -1.26
N THR A 10 -3.93 -6.91 -2.15
CA THR A 10 -3.51 -6.55 -3.51
C THR A 10 -3.05 -5.11 -3.53
N VAL A 11 -1.87 -4.86 -4.08
CA VAL A 11 -1.30 -3.51 -4.20
C VAL A 11 -1.35 -3.10 -5.67
N GLU A 12 -2.01 -1.99 -5.95
CA GLU A 12 -2.05 -1.35 -7.27
C GLU A 12 -1.40 0.03 -7.18
N ILE A 13 -0.23 0.18 -7.82
CA ILE A 13 0.50 1.44 -7.89
C ILE A 13 -0.07 2.24 -9.07
N LYS A 14 -0.44 3.50 -8.85
CA LYS A 14 -0.86 4.44 -9.89
C LYS A 14 0.34 5.24 -10.40
N ASP A 15 1.38 4.54 -10.80
CA ASP A 15 2.57 5.09 -11.46
C ASP A 15 2.35 5.34 -12.96
N GLY A 16 1.17 5.02 -13.50
CA GLY A 16 0.93 4.96 -14.94
C GLY A 16 0.83 3.53 -15.47
N GLY A 17 1.05 2.53 -14.61
CA GLY A 17 0.86 1.11 -14.87
C GLY A 17 2.08 0.42 -15.49
N ASP A 18 3.27 1.01 -15.40
CA ASP A 18 4.51 0.48 -15.95
C ASP A 18 5.48 -0.10 -14.88
N GLY A 19 5.16 0.05 -13.59
CA GLY A 19 5.99 -0.44 -12.49
C GLY A 19 7.23 0.41 -12.24
N TYR A 20 7.27 1.63 -12.79
CA TYR A 20 8.41 2.54 -12.73
C TYR A 20 7.94 3.94 -12.41
N VAL A 21 8.61 4.59 -11.46
CA VAL A 21 8.34 5.99 -11.17
C VAL A 21 9.45 6.85 -11.77
N ASN A 22 9.07 7.73 -12.69
CA ASN A 22 9.97 8.70 -13.29
C ASN A 22 9.99 10.02 -12.51
N GLY A 23 10.98 10.87 -12.78
CA GLY A 23 11.15 12.15 -12.09
C GLY A 23 10.03 13.18 -12.31
N GLU A 24 9.08 12.95 -13.21
CA GLU A 24 7.85 13.76 -13.33
C GLU A 24 6.72 13.22 -12.45
N GLU A 25 6.55 11.91 -12.38
CA GLU A 25 5.62 11.23 -11.46
C GLU A 25 6.02 11.43 -10.00
N ALA A 26 7.32 11.36 -9.70
CA ALA A 26 7.84 11.59 -8.36
C ALA A 26 7.43 12.96 -7.81
N LYS A 27 7.42 14.01 -8.64
CA LYS A 27 7.08 15.39 -8.22
C LYS A 27 5.62 15.56 -7.78
N GLY A 28 4.73 14.66 -8.19
CA GLY A 28 3.32 14.66 -7.80
C GLY A 28 3.01 13.77 -6.60
N GLY A 29 3.98 12.93 -6.19
CA GLY A 29 3.70 11.75 -5.38
C GLY A 29 2.99 10.66 -6.20
N VAL A 30 3.12 9.41 -5.75
CA VAL A 30 2.51 8.25 -6.40
C VAL A 30 1.36 7.74 -5.54
N GLU A 31 0.17 7.64 -6.12
CA GLU A 31 -0.96 7.04 -5.42
C GLU A 31 -0.87 5.51 -5.48
N VAL A 32 -1.16 4.85 -4.38
CA VAL A 32 -1.18 3.39 -4.27
C VAL A 32 -2.53 2.99 -3.70
N LEU A 33 -3.25 2.15 -4.43
CA LEU A 33 -4.49 1.54 -3.96
C LEU A 33 -4.19 0.15 -3.41
N ILE A 34 -4.39 -0.03 -2.10
CA ILE A 34 -4.29 -1.32 -1.44
C ILE A 34 -5.69 -1.87 -1.22
N THR A 35 -5.98 -3.04 -1.79
CA THR A 35 -7.24 -3.75 -1.57
C THR A 35 -7.01 -4.87 -0.55
N PRO A 36 -7.62 -4.79 0.64
CA PRO A 36 -7.54 -5.86 1.64
C PRO A 36 -8.09 -7.19 1.09
N PRO A 37 -7.58 -8.33 1.59
CA PRO A 37 -8.11 -9.63 1.19
C PRO A 37 -9.56 -9.81 1.70
N LYS A 38 -10.32 -10.67 1.05
CA LYS A 38 -11.73 -10.97 1.41
C LYS A 38 -11.94 -11.52 2.84
N ASP A 39 -10.87 -12.00 3.45
CA ASP A 39 -10.80 -12.56 4.79
C ASP A 39 -10.34 -11.55 5.85
N ALA A 40 -9.95 -10.33 5.44
CA ALA A 40 -9.73 -9.23 6.36
C ALA A 40 -11.02 -8.83 7.08
N LYS A 41 -10.89 -8.41 8.32
CA LYS A 41 -11.99 -8.04 9.22
C LYS A 41 -11.77 -6.65 9.80
N PRO A 42 -12.86 -5.95 10.16
CA PRO A 42 -12.74 -4.68 10.87
C PRO A 42 -11.96 -4.87 12.16
N GLY A 43 -10.94 -4.03 12.37
CA GLY A 43 -9.99 -4.16 13.49
C GLY A 43 -8.67 -4.82 13.15
N ASP A 44 -8.53 -5.43 11.96
CA ASP A 44 -7.24 -5.86 11.44
C ASP A 44 -6.37 -4.64 11.12
N VAL A 45 -5.05 -4.79 11.19
CA VAL A 45 -4.13 -3.68 10.90
C VAL A 45 -3.50 -3.88 9.52
N LEU A 46 -3.73 -2.92 8.63
CA LEU A 46 -3.03 -2.81 7.37
C LEU A 46 -1.68 -2.11 7.58
N GLU A 47 -0.61 -2.77 7.17
CA GLU A 47 0.76 -2.30 7.20
C GLU A 47 1.25 -2.18 5.75
N VAL A 48 1.69 -0.98 5.34
CA VAL A 48 2.18 -0.68 3.99
C VAL A 48 3.59 -0.15 4.08
N ASP A 49 4.49 -0.79 3.36
CA ASP A 49 5.89 -0.41 3.15
C ASP A 49 6.03 -0.04 1.68
N TYR A 50 6.34 1.23 1.40
CA TYR A 50 6.47 1.74 0.04
C TYR A 50 7.91 2.12 -0.32
N ASP A 51 8.86 1.95 0.60
CA ASP A 51 10.29 2.19 0.37
C ASP A 51 11.13 0.88 0.32
N GLY A 52 10.49 -0.26 0.59
CA GLY A 52 11.07 -1.59 0.53
C GLY A 52 12.10 -1.86 1.64
N ASP A 53 12.12 -1.04 2.70
CA ASP A 53 13.08 -1.19 3.79
C ASP A 53 12.71 -2.31 4.79
N GLY A 54 11.55 -2.94 4.58
CA GLY A 54 10.98 -4.00 5.42
C GLY A 54 10.27 -3.48 6.67
N LYS A 55 10.05 -2.17 6.78
CA LYS A 55 9.26 -1.54 7.84
C LYS A 55 8.05 -0.84 7.24
N PRO A 56 6.89 -0.93 7.90
CA PRO A 56 5.72 -0.21 7.43
C PRO A 56 5.89 1.29 7.62
N ASP A 57 5.86 2.04 6.52
CA ASP A 57 5.77 3.49 6.53
C ASP A 57 4.36 3.99 6.89
N PHE A 58 3.34 3.20 6.54
CA PHE A 58 1.95 3.53 6.79
C PHE A 58 1.26 2.36 7.48
N THR A 59 0.55 2.65 8.58
CA THR A 59 -0.27 1.68 9.29
C THR A 59 -1.66 2.23 9.54
N LYS A 60 -2.68 1.40 9.34
CA LYS A 60 -4.08 1.79 9.52
C LYS A 60 -4.92 0.60 9.97
N GLU A 61 -5.72 0.80 11.01
CA GLU A 61 -6.76 -0.15 11.37
C GLU A 61 -7.86 -0.15 10.30
N LEU A 62 -8.14 -1.32 9.74
CA LEU A 62 -9.12 -1.51 8.69
C LEU A 62 -10.53 -1.35 9.25
N THR A 63 -11.30 -0.47 8.61
CA THR A 63 -12.74 -0.33 8.84
C THR A 63 -13.52 -1.17 7.81
N PRO A 64 -14.83 -1.42 8.03
CA PRO A 64 -15.66 -2.10 7.03
C PRO A 64 -15.65 -1.39 5.66
N GLU A 65 -15.49 -0.07 5.65
CA GLU A 65 -15.41 0.75 4.43
C GLU A 65 -14.08 0.52 3.70
N ASP A 66 -12.97 0.45 4.44
CA ASP A 66 -11.64 0.15 3.87
C ASP A 66 -11.57 -1.26 3.27
N ILE A 67 -12.23 -2.24 3.90
CA ILE A 67 -12.30 -3.63 3.40
C ILE A 67 -13.16 -3.71 2.12
N ALA A 68 -14.21 -2.90 2.03
CA ALA A 68 -15.09 -2.88 0.87
C ALA A 68 -14.54 -2.05 -0.30
N GLY A 69 -13.83 -0.95 -0.01
CA GLY A 69 -13.38 0.04 -1.00
C GLY A 69 -11.87 0.05 -1.27
N GLY A 70 -11.06 -0.54 -0.40
CA GLY A 70 -9.61 -0.40 -0.42
C GLY A 70 -9.13 0.85 0.33
N VAL A 71 -7.82 0.92 0.51
CA VAL A 71 -7.10 2.03 1.15
C VAL A 71 -6.19 2.66 0.11
N THR A 72 -6.41 3.94 -0.18
CA THR A 72 -5.49 4.73 -1.01
C THR A 72 -4.44 5.40 -0.14
N VAL A 73 -3.17 5.19 -0.46
CA VAL A 73 -2.02 5.82 0.19
C VAL A 73 -1.28 6.64 -0.85
N THR A 74 -0.92 7.87 -0.52
CA THR A 74 -0.06 8.71 -1.37
C THR A 74 1.37 8.59 -0.87
N VAL A 75 2.24 8.03 -1.70
CA VAL A 75 3.68 7.95 -1.45
C VAL A 75 4.29 9.32 -1.73
N PRO A 76 4.96 9.94 -0.74
CA PRO A 76 5.53 11.27 -0.91
C PRO A 76 6.81 11.22 -1.75
N GLU A 77 7.11 12.31 -2.45
CA GLU A 77 8.24 12.41 -3.40
C GLU A 77 9.62 12.10 -2.77
N ASP A 78 9.80 12.37 -1.48
CA ASP A 78 11.06 12.12 -0.77
C ASP A 78 11.33 10.63 -0.53
N LYS A 79 10.29 9.81 -0.64
CA LYS A 79 10.34 8.34 -0.51
C LYS A 79 10.34 7.64 -1.86
N ILE A 80 10.16 8.38 -2.94
CA ILE A 80 10.16 7.85 -4.30
C ILE A 80 11.61 7.85 -4.82
N PRO A 81 12.09 6.74 -5.42
CA PRO A 81 13.38 6.74 -6.08
C PRO A 81 13.40 7.76 -7.22
N THR A 82 14.51 8.51 -7.37
CA THR A 82 14.62 9.57 -8.40
C THR A 82 14.39 9.06 -9.82
N ASP A 83 14.72 7.78 -10.08
CA ASP A 83 14.45 7.06 -11.32
C ASP A 83 14.62 5.56 -11.04
N GLY A 84 13.52 4.79 -10.95
CA GLY A 84 13.63 3.37 -10.60
C GLY A 84 12.32 2.67 -10.29
N PRO A 85 12.37 1.35 -10.05
CA PRO A 85 11.21 0.59 -9.63
C PRO A 85 10.79 1.03 -8.23
N LEU A 86 9.49 1.25 -8.04
CA LEU A 86 8.90 1.46 -6.72
C LEU A 86 8.43 0.11 -6.18
N GLU A 87 9.02 -0.34 -5.08
CA GLU A 87 8.58 -1.56 -4.40
C GLU A 87 7.58 -1.18 -3.31
N VAL A 88 6.32 -1.58 -3.49
CA VAL A 88 5.29 -1.42 -2.46
C VAL A 88 4.79 -2.77 -2.03
N SER A 89 4.93 -3.04 -0.73
CA SER A 89 4.41 -4.24 -0.09
C SER A 89 3.36 -3.86 0.95
N ALA A 90 2.35 -4.70 1.07
CA ALA A 90 1.31 -4.52 2.07
C ALA A 90 1.01 -5.84 2.75
N THR A 91 0.80 -5.78 4.07
CA THR A 91 0.49 -6.93 4.92
C THR A 91 -0.69 -6.56 5.82
N VAL A 92 -1.57 -7.52 6.10
CA VAL A 92 -2.68 -7.34 7.04
C VAL A 92 -2.47 -8.31 8.21
N THR A 93 -2.61 -7.82 9.44
CA THR A 93 -2.38 -8.57 10.69
C THR A 93 -3.55 -8.53 11.66
#